data_AF-A0A7W7SUX5-F1
#
_entry.id   AF-A0A7W7SUX5-F1
#
_cell.length_a   1.000
_cell.length_b   1.000
_cell.length_c   1.000
_cell.angle_alpha   90.00
_cell.angle_beta   90.00
_cell.angle_gamma   90.00
#
_symmetry.space_group_name_H-M   'P 1'
#
loop_
_entity.id
_entity.type
_entity.pdbx_description
1 polymer ?
#
loop_
_entity_poly.entity_id
_entity_poly.type
_entity_poly.pdbx_seq_one_letter_code
_entity_poly.pdbx_strand_id
1 'polypeptide(L)'
;MTAPPNPLASPPDTLPTNPDTLAASHARRVARGERIKFLYFWGHRPERDGRVGSGCLSQWWPAAFTVEGRIYPTAEHYMMWRKAKLFGDDEAAERILAASHPQRAKALGRQVHHFDQRRWEEVRYDIVVEGNVAKFSQHADLHRYLMTTGERVLVEASPLDRVWGIGLAADDERAADPARWRGLNLLGFALMRSRAILREHSSERTE
;
A
#
# COMPACT_ATOMS: atom_id res chain seq x y z
N MET A 1 -12.17 43.45 32.88
CA MET A 1 -12.99 42.89 31.78
C MET A 1 -12.07 42.18 30.82
N THR A 2 -11.83 40.89 31.06
CA THR A 2 -10.95 40.04 30.26
C THR A 2 -11.86 39.10 29.48
N ALA A 3 -11.78 39.13 28.15
CA ALA A 3 -12.58 38.28 27.28
C ALA A 3 -12.32 36.79 27.56
N PRO A 4 -13.32 35.90 27.45
CA PRO A 4 -13.10 34.47 27.63
C PRO A 4 -12.23 33.91 26.50
N PRO A 5 -11.38 32.90 26.76
CA PRO A 5 -10.60 32.25 25.72
C PRO A 5 -11.53 31.47 24.77
N ASN A 6 -11.29 31.66 23.48
CA ASN A 6 -11.96 30.97 22.38
C ASN A 6 -11.69 29.46 22.46
N PRO A 7 -12.70 28.58 22.56
CA PRO A 7 -12.46 27.15 22.63
C PRO A 7 -12.12 26.60 21.24
N LEU A 8 -10.89 26.09 21.13
CA LEU A 8 -10.47 25.04 20.19
C LEU A 8 -10.69 25.34 18.69
N ALA A 9 -9.75 26.08 18.11
CA ALA A 9 -9.38 25.79 16.73
C ALA A 9 -8.85 24.34 16.70
N SER A 10 -9.55 23.46 15.98
CA SER A 10 -9.10 22.08 15.75
C SER A 10 -7.71 22.09 15.08
N PRO A 11 -6.80 21.18 15.45
CA PRO A 11 -5.51 21.08 14.78
C PRO A 11 -5.71 20.74 13.30
N PRO A 12 -4.81 21.19 12.40
CA PRO A 12 -4.93 20.95 10.97
C PRO A 12 -4.82 19.44 10.67
N ASP A 13 -5.86 18.91 10.03
CA ASP A 13 -5.94 17.65 9.28
C ASP A 13 -4.90 16.56 9.64
N THR A 14 -5.15 15.83 10.73
CA THR A 14 -4.63 14.46 10.80
C THR A 14 -5.33 13.65 9.72
N LEU A 15 -4.60 13.34 8.64
CA LEU A 15 -5.13 12.46 7.59
C LEU A 15 -5.62 11.17 8.24
N PRO A 16 -6.83 10.69 7.90
CA PRO A 16 -7.32 9.44 8.42
C PRO A 16 -6.32 8.32 8.14
N THR A 17 -6.03 7.48 9.13
CA THR A 17 -5.11 6.34 8.95
C THR A 17 -5.82 5.10 8.39
N ASN A 18 -7.16 5.07 8.47
CA ASN A 18 -7.99 4.01 7.93
C ASN A 18 -8.21 4.23 6.40
N PRO A 19 -7.99 3.21 5.56
CA PRO A 19 -8.16 3.31 4.10
C PRO A 19 -9.57 3.73 3.66
N ASP A 20 -10.63 3.29 4.35
CA ASP A 20 -12.01 3.60 3.97
C ASP A 20 -12.31 5.09 4.10
N THR A 21 -11.76 5.72 5.14
CA THR A 21 -11.93 7.16 5.39
C THR A 21 -11.01 8.00 4.50
N LEU A 22 -9.87 7.46 4.04
CA LEU A 22 -8.99 8.11 3.06
C LEU A 22 -9.66 8.28 1.70
N ALA A 23 -10.28 7.23 1.14
CA ALA A 23 -10.98 7.32 -0.14
C ALA A 23 -12.11 8.37 -0.08
N ALA A 24 -12.94 8.32 0.96
CA ALA A 24 -14.02 9.28 1.17
C ALA A 24 -13.51 10.71 1.38
N SER A 25 -12.38 10.88 2.08
CA SER A 25 -11.73 12.19 2.25
C SER A 25 -11.27 12.76 0.91
N HIS A 26 -10.60 11.96 0.09
CA HIS A 26 -10.16 12.39 -1.24
C HIS A 26 -11.35 12.72 -2.15
N ALA A 27 -12.42 11.91 -2.12
CA ALA A 27 -13.66 12.20 -2.85
C ALA A 27 -14.26 13.56 -2.45
N ARG A 28 -14.38 13.84 -1.14
CA ARG A 28 -14.88 15.14 -0.66
C ARG A 28 -14.00 16.32 -1.07
N ARG A 29 -12.69 16.13 -1.08
CA ARG A 29 -11.73 17.17 -1.52
C ARG A 29 -11.87 17.45 -3.02
N VAL A 30 -11.96 16.41 -3.86
CA VAL A 30 -12.23 16.56 -5.29
C VAL A 30 -13.57 17.25 -5.54
N ALA A 31 -14.63 16.87 -4.81
CA ALA A 31 -15.95 17.49 -4.93
C ALA A 31 -15.95 18.99 -4.56
N ARG A 32 -15.02 19.43 -3.70
CA ARG A 32 -14.80 20.84 -3.36
C ARG A 32 -13.92 21.60 -4.37
N GLY A 33 -13.51 20.94 -5.47
CA GLY A 33 -12.62 21.52 -6.48
C GLY A 33 -11.16 21.62 -6.03
N GLU A 34 -10.76 20.93 -4.95
CA GLU A 34 -9.36 20.91 -4.55
C GLU A 34 -8.51 20.13 -5.56
N ARG A 35 -7.37 20.70 -5.93
CA ARG A 35 -6.42 20.04 -6.82
C ARG A 35 -5.63 18.96 -6.09
N ILE A 36 -6.04 17.71 -6.24
CA ILE A 36 -5.28 16.53 -5.79
C ILE A 36 -4.32 16.08 -6.89
N LYS A 37 -3.08 15.78 -6.52
CA LYS A 37 -2.11 15.17 -7.43
C LYS A 37 -2.11 13.66 -7.23
N PHE A 38 -2.54 12.91 -8.24
CA PHE A 38 -2.47 11.46 -8.25
C PHE A 38 -1.16 10.98 -8.90
N LEU A 39 -0.64 9.86 -8.41
CA LEU A 39 0.39 9.07 -9.08
C LEU A 39 -0.19 7.69 -9.34
N TYR A 40 -0.52 7.44 -10.60
CA TYR A 40 -1.01 6.14 -11.05
C TYR A 40 0.15 5.19 -11.29
N PHE A 41 -0.01 3.95 -10.83
CA PHE A 41 0.94 2.88 -11.10
C PHE A 41 0.19 1.58 -11.35
N TRP A 42 0.72 0.77 -12.28
CA TRP A 42 0.28 -0.59 -12.54
C TRP A 42 1.39 -1.33 -13.30
N GLY A 43 1.60 -2.60 -12.95
CA GLY A 43 2.76 -3.37 -13.40
C GLY A 43 3.97 -3.25 -12.46
N HIS A 44 5.02 -4.01 -12.75
CA HIS A 44 6.16 -4.21 -11.84
C HIS A 44 7.52 -4.15 -12.55
N ARG A 45 7.57 -3.55 -13.74
CA ARG A 45 8.80 -3.45 -14.54
C ARG A 45 9.56 -2.16 -14.21
N PRO A 46 10.90 -2.17 -14.30
CA PRO A 46 11.68 -0.94 -14.28
C PRO A 46 11.30 -0.04 -15.46
N GLU A 47 11.76 1.20 -15.41
CA GLU A 47 11.72 2.10 -16.56
C GLU A 47 12.53 1.51 -17.74
N ARG A 48 12.31 2.02 -18.95
CA ARG A 48 12.97 1.50 -20.16
C ARG A 48 14.50 1.52 -20.09
N ASP A 49 15.06 2.46 -19.33
CA ASP A 49 16.49 2.63 -19.09
C ASP A 49 17.01 1.84 -17.87
N GLY A 50 16.16 0.99 -17.28
CA GLY A 50 16.50 0.16 -16.12
C GLY A 50 16.38 0.85 -14.77
N ARG A 51 16.05 2.16 -14.72
CA ARG A 51 15.88 2.87 -13.45
C ARG A 51 14.63 2.41 -12.69
N VAL A 52 14.67 2.64 -11.38
CA VAL A 52 13.50 2.49 -10.51
C VAL A 52 12.44 3.51 -10.90
N GLY A 53 11.25 2.99 -11.19
CA GLY A 53 10.08 3.73 -11.62
C GLY A 53 8.85 3.38 -10.79
N SER A 54 7.67 3.77 -11.29
CA SER A 54 6.41 3.54 -10.56
C SER A 54 6.09 2.04 -10.39
N GLY A 55 6.62 1.18 -11.26
CA GLY A 55 6.51 -0.27 -11.13
C GLY A 55 7.07 -0.80 -9.80
N CYS A 56 7.97 -0.06 -9.15
CA CYS A 56 8.54 -0.44 -7.87
C CYS A 56 7.54 -0.39 -6.70
N LEU A 57 6.42 0.31 -6.87
CA LEU A 57 5.30 0.38 -5.94
C LEU A 57 4.48 -0.93 -5.92
N SER A 58 4.61 -1.77 -6.96
CA SER A 58 3.93 -3.05 -7.03
C SER A 58 4.45 -4.07 -6.00
N GLN A 59 3.54 -4.90 -5.48
CA GLN A 59 3.86 -6.05 -4.64
C GLN A 59 4.67 -7.13 -5.38
N TRP A 60 4.68 -7.08 -6.71
CA TRP A 60 5.35 -8.04 -7.58
C TRP A 60 6.76 -7.61 -8.00
N TRP A 61 7.19 -6.40 -7.64
CA TRP A 61 8.55 -5.95 -7.89
C TRP A 61 9.57 -6.87 -7.17
N PRO A 62 10.60 -7.36 -7.86
CA PRO A 62 11.60 -8.26 -7.28
C PRO A 62 12.59 -7.51 -6.38
N ALA A 63 12.19 -7.25 -5.14
CA ALA A 63 13.04 -6.70 -4.10
C ALA A 63 12.88 -7.58 -2.86
N ALA A 64 13.79 -8.53 -2.68
CA ALA A 64 13.76 -9.45 -1.55
C ALA A 64 14.06 -8.71 -0.25
N PHE A 65 13.33 -8.99 0.82
CA PHE A 65 13.52 -8.36 2.12
C PHE A 65 13.32 -9.37 3.25
N THR A 66 13.89 -9.07 4.40
CA THR A 66 13.88 -9.95 5.57
C THR A 66 12.95 -9.42 6.65
N VAL A 67 12.09 -10.27 7.20
CA VAL A 67 11.28 -9.99 8.40
C VAL A 67 11.42 -11.18 9.35
N GLU A 68 11.73 -10.94 10.62
CA GLU A 68 11.85 -12.00 11.65
C GLU A 68 12.82 -13.13 11.23
N GLY A 69 13.93 -12.77 10.57
CA GLY A 69 14.93 -13.73 10.10
C GLY A 69 14.55 -14.53 8.85
N ARG A 70 13.38 -14.29 8.25
CA ARG A 70 12.91 -14.96 7.02
C ARG A 70 12.97 -14.01 5.83
N ILE A 71 13.47 -14.51 4.70
CA ILE A 71 13.61 -13.75 3.44
C ILE A 71 12.37 -13.99 2.58
N TYR A 72 11.75 -12.90 2.10
CA TYR A 72 10.61 -12.94 1.19
C TYR A 72 11.03 -12.40 -0.18
N PRO A 73 10.89 -13.16 -1.28
CA PRO A 73 11.34 -12.71 -2.61
C PRO A 73 10.63 -11.45 -3.11
N THR A 74 9.35 -11.28 -2.76
CA THR A 74 8.56 -10.09 -3.06
C THR A 74 7.56 -9.82 -1.93
N ALA A 75 6.95 -8.63 -1.92
CA ALA A 75 5.93 -8.31 -0.92
C ALA A 75 4.63 -9.14 -1.11
N GLU A 76 4.35 -9.63 -2.32
CA GLU A 76 3.29 -10.62 -2.56
C GLU A 76 3.55 -11.94 -1.80
N HIS A 77 4.81 -12.42 -1.76
CA HIS A 77 5.16 -13.63 -1.00
C HIS A 77 4.93 -13.41 0.49
N TYR A 78 5.36 -12.25 1.03
CA TYR A 78 5.11 -11.89 2.42
C TYR A 78 3.62 -11.84 2.76
N MET A 79 2.82 -11.14 1.93
CA MET A 79 1.37 -11.01 2.14
C MET A 79 0.67 -12.37 2.14
N MET A 80 0.97 -13.24 1.17
CA MET A 80 0.35 -14.57 1.10
C MET A 80 0.86 -15.50 2.20
N TRP A 81 2.12 -15.39 2.61
CA TRP A 81 2.67 -16.15 3.73
C TRP A 81 2.01 -15.74 5.05
N ARG A 82 1.90 -14.44 5.35
CA ARG A 82 1.18 -13.94 6.54
C ARG A 82 -0.28 -14.38 6.54
N LYS A 83 -0.93 -14.37 5.38
CA LYS A 83 -2.29 -14.91 5.22
C LYS A 83 -2.35 -16.40 5.59
N ALA A 84 -1.46 -17.24 5.07
CA ALA A 84 -1.42 -18.67 5.40
C ALA A 84 -1.22 -18.90 6.90
N LYS A 85 -0.27 -18.17 7.51
CA LYS A 85 0.01 -18.21 8.96
C LYS A 85 -1.19 -17.77 9.80
N LEU A 86 -1.93 -16.74 9.38
CA LEU A 86 -3.13 -16.26 10.09
C LEU A 86 -4.20 -17.35 10.23
N PHE A 87 -4.32 -18.22 9.23
CA PHE A 87 -5.30 -19.31 9.18
C PHE A 87 -4.72 -20.68 9.54
N GLY A 88 -3.49 -20.72 10.07
CA GLY A 88 -2.86 -21.95 10.54
C GLY A 88 -2.45 -22.94 9.44
N ASP A 89 -2.33 -22.48 8.19
CA ASP A 89 -1.95 -23.31 7.05
C ASP A 89 -0.44 -23.24 6.81
N ASP A 90 0.32 -23.96 7.66
CA ASP A 90 1.78 -23.97 7.62
C ASP A 90 2.33 -24.60 6.35
N GLU A 91 1.64 -25.59 5.78
CA GLU A 91 2.04 -26.22 4.52
C GLU A 91 1.95 -25.21 3.37
N ALA A 92 0.83 -24.47 3.26
CA ALA A 92 0.71 -23.42 2.26
C ALA A 92 1.76 -22.32 2.48
N ALA A 93 2.05 -21.96 3.73
CA ALA A 93 3.05 -20.94 4.04
C ALA A 93 4.43 -21.32 3.49
N GLU A 94 4.90 -22.54 3.72
CA GLU A 94 6.19 -23.01 3.20
C GLU A 94 6.20 -23.09 1.66
N ARG A 95 5.10 -23.57 1.05
CA ARG A 95 4.96 -23.62 -0.41
C ARG A 95 4.94 -22.22 -1.05
N ILE A 96 4.32 -21.25 -0.38
CA ILE A 96 4.30 -19.85 -0.81
C ILE A 96 5.72 -19.29 -0.78
N LEU A 97 6.47 -19.53 0.30
CA LEU A 97 7.83 -19.01 0.45
C LEU A 97 8.80 -19.62 -0.58
N ALA A 98 8.62 -20.90 -0.90
CA ALA A 98 9.39 -21.62 -1.91
C ALA A 98 9.00 -21.29 -3.36
N ALA A 99 7.94 -20.51 -3.60
CA ALA A 99 7.49 -20.18 -4.95
C ALA A 99 8.51 -19.30 -5.67
N SER A 100 8.82 -19.65 -6.93
CA SER A 100 9.80 -18.91 -7.74
C SER A 100 9.26 -17.60 -8.33
N HIS A 101 7.95 -17.34 -8.24
CA HIS A 101 7.32 -16.18 -8.87
C HIS A 101 6.10 -15.70 -8.07
N PRO A 102 5.87 -14.37 -7.95
CA PRO A 102 4.75 -13.81 -7.18
C PRO A 102 3.37 -14.29 -7.67
N GLN A 103 3.21 -14.58 -8.96
CA GLN A 103 1.97 -15.16 -9.48
C GLN A 103 1.66 -16.53 -8.83
N ARG A 104 2.69 -17.36 -8.61
CA ARG A 104 2.52 -18.67 -7.96
C ARG A 104 2.25 -18.51 -6.47
N ALA A 105 2.94 -17.58 -5.79
CA ALA A 105 2.65 -17.21 -4.41
C ALA A 105 1.18 -16.78 -4.23
N LYS A 106 0.68 -15.89 -5.10
CA LYS A 106 -0.73 -15.45 -5.15
C LYS A 106 -1.69 -16.61 -5.37
N ALA A 107 -1.37 -17.52 -6.29
CA ALA A 107 -2.21 -18.69 -6.57
C ALA A 107 -2.31 -19.62 -5.35
N LEU A 108 -1.22 -19.86 -4.64
CA LEU A 108 -1.20 -20.65 -3.40
C LEU A 108 -1.94 -19.94 -2.26
N GLY A 109 -1.76 -18.62 -2.10
CA GLY A 109 -2.48 -17.83 -1.10
C GLY A 109 -4.00 -17.76 -1.29
N ARG A 110 -4.50 -18.08 -2.50
CA ARG A 110 -5.93 -18.28 -2.77
C ARG A 110 -6.46 -19.64 -2.31
N GLN A 111 -5.57 -20.60 -2.09
CA GLN A 111 -5.88 -21.97 -1.70
C GLN A 111 -5.66 -22.21 -0.19
N VAL A 112 -5.30 -21.18 0.58
CA VAL A 112 -5.11 -21.27 2.03
C VAL A 112 -6.35 -21.88 2.70
N HIS A 113 -6.13 -22.92 3.48
CA HIS A 113 -7.16 -23.61 4.24
C HIS A 113 -7.69 -22.73 5.36
N HIS A 114 -8.92 -23.03 5.82
CA HIS A 114 -9.58 -22.33 6.93
C HIS A 114 -9.71 -20.81 6.75
N PHE A 115 -9.67 -20.34 5.50
CA PHE A 115 -9.75 -18.93 5.17
C PHE A 115 -11.09 -18.31 5.62
N ASP A 116 -11.00 -17.27 6.43
CA ASP A 116 -12.13 -16.41 6.79
C ASP A 116 -11.92 -15.01 6.20
N GLN A 117 -12.86 -14.58 5.35
CA GLN A 117 -12.77 -13.31 4.65
C GLN A 117 -12.83 -12.10 5.61
N ARG A 118 -13.65 -12.15 6.66
CA ARG A 118 -13.84 -11.03 7.59
C ARG A 118 -12.59 -10.82 8.43
N ARG A 119 -12.07 -11.91 9.00
CA ARG A 119 -10.81 -11.88 9.76
C ARG A 119 -9.64 -11.43 8.90
N TRP A 120 -9.63 -11.81 7.62
CA TRP A 120 -8.63 -11.30 6.68
C TRP A 120 -8.77 -9.80 6.43
N GLU A 121 -10.00 -9.30 6.24
CA GLU A 121 -10.28 -7.88 6.04
C GLU A 121 -9.84 -7.01 7.21
N GLU A 122 -9.94 -7.52 8.43
CA GLU A 122 -9.51 -6.84 9.65
C GLU A 122 -8.00 -6.57 9.70
N VAL A 123 -7.17 -7.43 9.09
CA VAL A 123 -5.70 -7.39 9.27
C VAL A 123 -4.89 -7.21 7.97
N ARG A 124 -5.50 -7.42 6.80
CA ARG A 124 -4.78 -7.42 5.51
C ARG A 124 -4.06 -6.12 5.22
N TYR A 125 -4.67 -5.00 5.63
CA TYR A 125 -4.13 -3.67 5.37
C TYR A 125 -2.81 -3.48 6.12
N ASP A 126 -2.80 -3.75 7.43
CA ASP A 126 -1.62 -3.60 8.27
C ASP A 126 -0.49 -4.56 7.86
N ILE A 127 -0.83 -5.79 7.50
CA ILE A 127 0.13 -6.74 6.92
C ILE A 127 0.81 -6.15 5.67
N VAL A 128 0.06 -5.55 4.75
CA VAL A 128 0.66 -4.96 3.54
C VAL A 128 1.46 -3.69 3.87
N VAL A 129 1.04 -2.89 4.86
CA VAL A 129 1.82 -1.75 5.36
C VAL A 129 3.18 -2.23 5.91
N GLU A 130 3.20 -3.24 6.77
CA GLU A 130 4.42 -3.83 7.33
C GLU A 130 5.36 -4.35 6.24
N GLY A 131 4.82 -5.13 5.30
CA GLY A 131 5.61 -5.69 4.20
C GLY A 131 6.21 -4.59 3.32
N ASN A 132 5.46 -3.53 3.06
CA ASN A 132 5.97 -2.37 2.35
C ASN A 132 7.03 -1.61 3.16
N VAL A 133 6.83 -1.38 4.46
CA VAL A 133 7.86 -0.74 5.31
C VAL A 133 9.15 -1.55 5.29
N ALA A 134 9.08 -2.88 5.44
CA ALA A 134 10.25 -3.76 5.40
C ALA A 134 10.94 -3.74 4.02
N LYS A 135 10.18 -3.81 2.93
CA LYS A 135 10.72 -3.70 1.57
C LYS A 135 11.40 -2.36 1.33
N PHE A 136 10.74 -1.26 1.64
CA PHE A 136 11.26 0.07 1.33
C PHE A 136 12.36 0.51 2.29
N SER A 137 12.45 -0.01 3.52
CA SER A 137 13.57 0.29 4.44
C SER A 137 14.87 -0.42 4.07
N GLN A 138 14.78 -1.60 3.42
CA GLN A 138 15.94 -2.44 3.09
C GLN A 138 16.52 -2.16 1.70
N HIS A 139 15.87 -1.31 0.88
CA HIS A 139 16.29 -1.00 -0.49
C HIS A 139 16.36 0.52 -0.69
N ALA A 140 17.56 1.09 -0.70
CA ALA A 140 17.77 2.54 -0.65
C ALA A 140 17.25 3.31 -1.87
N ASP A 141 17.31 2.73 -3.05
CA ASP A 141 16.77 3.26 -4.30
C ASP A 141 15.23 3.25 -4.33
N LEU A 142 14.62 2.14 -3.89
CA LEU A 142 13.18 2.00 -3.67
C LEU A 142 12.70 3.02 -2.64
N HIS A 143 13.39 3.12 -1.50
CA HIS A 143 13.12 4.09 -0.44
C HIS A 143 13.07 5.51 -1.01
N ARG A 144 14.12 5.88 -1.75
CA ARG A 144 14.24 7.19 -2.37
C ARG A 144 13.07 7.46 -3.30
N TYR A 145 12.72 6.51 -4.17
CA TYR A 145 11.57 6.63 -5.05
C TYR A 145 10.27 6.87 -4.27
N LEU A 146 9.99 6.07 -3.24
CA LEU A 146 8.81 6.25 -2.40
C LEU A 146 8.78 7.65 -1.75
N MET A 147 9.91 8.15 -1.26
CA MET A 147 9.99 9.50 -0.69
C MET A 147 9.72 10.58 -1.74
N THR A 148 10.26 10.42 -2.95
CA THR A 148 10.03 11.37 -4.05
C THR A 148 8.55 11.51 -4.41
N THR A 149 7.72 10.50 -4.11
CA THR A 149 6.27 10.59 -4.35
C THR A 149 5.61 11.76 -3.60
N GLY A 150 6.27 12.30 -2.57
CA GLY A 150 5.86 13.53 -1.89
C GLY A 150 4.51 13.38 -1.21
N GLU A 151 3.59 14.29 -1.48
CA GLU A 151 2.20 14.25 -0.97
C GLU A 151 1.19 13.74 -2.00
N ARG A 152 1.66 13.10 -3.08
CA ARG A 152 0.77 12.52 -4.09
C ARG A 152 -0.01 11.35 -3.49
N VAL A 153 -1.27 11.25 -3.89
CA VAL A 153 -2.11 10.07 -3.63
C VAL A 153 -1.65 8.97 -4.59
N LEU A 154 -1.18 7.86 -4.04
CA LEU A 154 -0.73 6.72 -4.82
C LEU A 154 -1.95 5.89 -5.21
N VAL A 155 -2.06 5.56 -6.49
CA VAL A 155 -3.24 4.89 -7.04
C VAL A 155 -2.81 3.67 -7.84
N GLU A 156 -3.15 2.49 -7.35
CA GLU A 156 -2.98 1.25 -8.11
C GLU A 156 -4.08 1.19 -9.18
N ALA A 157 -3.74 1.64 -10.38
CA ALA A 157 -4.62 1.73 -11.54
C ALA A 157 -4.74 0.37 -12.28
N SER A 158 -5.03 -0.66 -11.51
CA SER A 158 -5.29 -2.01 -12.02
C SER A 158 -6.76 -2.16 -12.36
N PRO A 159 -7.14 -2.41 -13.64
CA PRO A 159 -8.53 -2.69 -14.01
C PRO A 159 -9.01 -4.07 -13.51
N LEU A 160 -8.08 -4.93 -13.10
CA LEU A 160 -8.34 -6.33 -12.71
C LEU A 160 -8.41 -6.53 -11.19
N ASP A 161 -8.06 -5.53 -10.39
CA ASP A 161 -8.04 -5.62 -8.93
C ASP A 161 -8.91 -4.52 -8.31
N ARG A 162 -9.96 -4.95 -7.60
CA ARG A 162 -10.90 -4.05 -6.91
C ARG A 162 -10.65 -3.97 -5.40
N VAL A 163 -9.68 -4.72 -4.87
CA VAL A 163 -9.32 -4.66 -3.46
C VAL A 163 -8.07 -3.81 -3.30
N TRP A 164 -6.99 -4.19 -3.98
CA TRP A 164 -5.73 -3.47 -3.86
C TRP A 164 -5.67 -2.25 -4.79
N GLY A 165 -6.35 -2.34 -5.95
CA GLY A 165 -6.47 -1.26 -6.92
C GLY A 165 -7.84 -0.61 -7.00
N ILE A 166 -7.97 0.34 -7.93
CA ILE A 166 -9.22 1.11 -8.16
C ILE A 166 -10.20 0.43 -9.12
N GLY A 167 -9.85 -0.73 -9.69
CA GLY A 167 -10.68 -1.42 -10.68
C GLY A 167 -10.84 -0.66 -12.01
N LEU A 168 -9.91 0.24 -12.32
CA LEU A 168 -9.88 1.09 -13.51
C LEU A 168 -8.43 1.23 -14.01
N ALA A 169 -8.24 1.41 -15.31
CA ALA A 169 -6.95 1.75 -15.90
C ALA A 169 -6.60 3.24 -15.65
N ALA A 170 -5.33 3.60 -15.77
CA ALA A 170 -4.86 4.96 -15.46
C ALA A 170 -5.38 6.03 -16.43
N ASP A 171 -5.72 5.63 -17.66
CA ASP A 171 -6.26 6.47 -18.73
C ASP A 171 -7.79 6.54 -18.74
N ASP A 172 -8.47 5.82 -17.83
CA ASP A 172 -9.91 5.93 -17.65
C ASP A 172 -10.26 7.29 -17.01
N GLU A 173 -11.20 8.02 -17.59
CA GLU A 173 -11.66 9.33 -17.08
C GLU A 173 -12.09 9.31 -15.61
N ARG A 174 -12.55 8.15 -15.11
CA ARG A 174 -12.98 7.96 -13.72
C ARG A 174 -11.81 7.83 -12.76
N ALA A 175 -10.60 7.51 -13.23
CA ALA A 175 -9.45 7.29 -12.37
C ALA A 175 -9.06 8.56 -11.59
N ALA A 176 -9.39 9.75 -12.10
CA ALA A 176 -9.17 11.03 -11.45
C ALA A 176 -10.22 11.39 -10.38
N ASP A 177 -11.29 10.59 -10.25
CA ASP A 177 -12.37 10.83 -9.29
C ASP A 177 -12.51 9.63 -8.34
N PRO A 178 -12.02 9.75 -7.09
CA PRO A 178 -12.15 8.71 -6.07
C PRO A 178 -13.60 8.28 -5.80
N ALA A 179 -14.59 9.14 -6.04
CA ALA A 179 -16.01 8.77 -5.90
C ALA A 179 -16.49 7.80 -6.99
N ARG A 180 -15.78 7.74 -8.13
CA ARG A 180 -16.08 6.87 -9.28
C ARG A 180 -15.18 5.63 -9.34
N TRP A 181 -14.27 5.45 -8.39
CA TRP A 181 -13.46 4.24 -8.29
C TRP A 181 -14.33 3.02 -8.05
N ARG A 182 -13.95 1.89 -8.66
CA ARG A 182 -14.66 0.61 -8.55
C ARG A 182 -13.97 -0.36 -7.60
N GLY A 183 -12.92 0.10 -6.94
CA GLY A 183 -12.10 -0.65 -6.01
C GLY A 183 -11.56 0.21 -4.90
N LEU A 184 -11.00 -0.43 -3.88
CA LEU A 184 -10.67 0.18 -2.60
C LEU A 184 -9.31 0.90 -2.60
N ASN A 185 -8.45 0.67 -3.59
CA ASN A 185 -7.09 1.23 -3.65
C ASN A 185 -6.25 0.96 -2.39
N LEU A 186 -6.45 -0.18 -1.72
CA LEU A 186 -5.78 -0.46 -0.44
C LEU A 186 -4.25 -0.40 -0.56
N LEU A 187 -3.68 -0.79 -1.71
CA LEU A 187 -2.23 -0.78 -1.89
C LEU A 187 -1.70 0.66 -1.94
N GLY A 188 -2.39 1.54 -2.66
CA GLY A 188 -2.03 2.95 -2.74
C GLY A 188 -1.98 3.60 -1.36
N PHE A 189 -3.01 3.35 -0.55
CA PHE A 189 -3.07 3.86 0.82
C PHE A 189 -2.03 3.21 1.74
N ALA A 190 -1.81 1.89 1.63
CA ALA A 190 -0.79 1.21 2.40
C ALA A 190 0.61 1.79 2.12
N LEU A 191 0.95 2.05 0.85
CA LEU A 191 2.21 2.70 0.48
C LEU A 191 2.34 4.13 1.04
N MET A 192 1.24 4.90 1.06
CA MET A 192 1.23 6.22 1.68
C MET A 192 1.45 6.14 3.19
N ARG A 193 0.87 5.14 3.87
CA ARG A 193 1.13 4.90 5.29
C ARG A 193 2.57 4.46 5.54
N SER A 194 3.11 3.54 4.74
CA SER A 194 4.51 3.12 4.81
C SER A 194 5.45 4.32 4.60
N ARG A 195 5.14 5.21 3.65
CA ARG A 195 5.90 6.46 3.43
C ARG A 195 5.92 7.35 4.67
N ALA A 196 4.79 7.50 5.37
CA ALA A 196 4.72 8.29 6.61
C ALA A 196 5.59 7.67 7.72
N ILE A 197 5.45 6.37 7.97
CA ILE A 197 6.23 5.64 8.98
C ILE A 197 7.75 5.79 8.73
N LEU A 198 8.18 5.64 7.48
CA LEU A 198 9.60 5.74 7.13
C LEU A 198 10.17 7.16 7.29
N ARG A 199 9.34 8.21 7.16
CA ARG A 199 9.75 9.61 7.42
C ARG A 199 9.93 9.87 8.91
N GLU A 200 9.03 9.35 9.74
CA GLU A 200 9.09 9.46 11.21
C GLU A 200 10.41 8.88 11.72
N HIS A 201 10.74 7.63 11.34
CA HIS A 201 12.00 6.97 11.73
C HIS A 201 13.28 7.66 11.19
N SER A 202 13.19 8.40 10.09
CA SER A 202 14.34 9.15 9.55
C SER A 202 14.59 10.44 10.35
N SER A 203 13.53 11.02 10.92
CA SER A 203 13.59 12.26 11.70
C SER A 203 14.17 11.99 13.10
N GLU A 204 13.75 10.90 13.74
CA GLU A 204 14.24 10.46 15.06
C GLU A 204 15.72 10.03 15.08
N ARG A 205 16.30 9.69 13.91
CA ARG A 205 17.72 9.33 13.79
C ARG A 205 18.65 10.52 13.58
N THR A 206 18.07 11.72 13.40
CA THR A 206 18.81 12.95 13.08
C THR A 206 18.85 13.92 14.28
N GLU A 207 18.11 13.62 15.36
CA GLU A 207 18.17 14.30 16.66
C GLU A 207 19.07 13.53 17.65
#